data_AF-A0A3D3G5K6-F1
#
_entry.id   AF-A0A3D3G5K6-F1
#
_cell.length_a   1.000
_cell.length_b   1.000
_cell.length_c   1.000
_cell.angle_alpha   90.00
_cell.angle_beta   90.00
_cell.angle_gamma   90.00
#
_symmetry.space_group_name_H-M   'P 1'
#
loop_
_entity.id
_entity.type
_entity.pdbx_description
1 polymer ?
#
loop_
_entity_poly.entity_id
_entity_poly.type
_entity_poly.pdbx_seq_one_letter_code
_entity_poly.pdbx_strand_id
1 'polypeptide(L)' 'MKKLLPTSTAGSLPKPSWLAEPEKLWSPWKLENEGLAEGKKDALRLALHEQQLAG' A
#
# COMPACT_ATOMS: atom_id res chain seq x y z
N MET A 1 -16.52 -5.80 20.84
CA MET A 1 -16.59 -4.48 21.52
C MET A 1 -16.75 -3.39 20.47
N LYS A 2 -17.58 -2.37 20.70
CA LYS A 2 -17.73 -1.22 19.79
C LYS A 2 -16.56 -0.25 20.03
N LYS A 3 -15.73 0.04 19.03
CA LYS A 3 -14.64 1.05 19.15
C LYS A 3 -15.26 2.44 19.35
N LEU A 4 -14.86 3.17 20.39
CA LEU A 4 -15.39 4.50 20.73
C LEU A 4 -14.99 5.57 19.69
N LEU A 5 -13.73 5.50 19.24
CA LEU A 5 -13.16 6.37 18.20
C LEU A 5 -12.48 5.48 17.15
N PRO A 6 -13.19 5.04 16.10
CA PRO A 6 -12.57 4.25 15.03
C PRO A 6 -11.56 5.11 14.27
N THR A 7 -10.33 4.59 14.12
CA THR A 7 -9.26 5.23 13.36
C THR A 7 -9.33 4.85 11.89
N SER A 8 -8.93 5.78 11.01
CA SER A 8 -8.76 5.57 9.58
C SER A 8 -7.70 6.55 9.06
N THR A 9 -7.12 6.27 7.91
CA THR A 9 -6.24 7.21 7.20
C THR A 9 -7.02 7.98 6.13
N ALA A 10 -6.39 9.00 5.55
CA ALA A 10 -6.94 9.74 4.41
C ALA A 10 -6.90 8.94 3.09
N GLY A 11 -6.17 7.83 3.04
CA GLY A 11 -6.05 6.99 1.84
C GLY A 11 -4.65 6.40 1.65
N SER A 12 -3.92 6.91 0.66
CA SER A 12 -2.70 6.29 0.13
C SER A 12 -1.62 6.04 1.20
N LEU A 13 -0.93 4.91 1.06
CA LEU A 13 0.30 4.58 1.77
C LEU A 13 1.48 4.48 0.78
N PRO A 14 2.74 4.58 1.26
CA PRO A 14 3.92 4.42 0.41
C PRO A 14 3.91 3.08 -0.33
N LYS A 15 4.26 3.10 -1.61
CA LYS A 15 4.43 1.86 -2.39
C LYS A 15 5.80 1.25 -2.05
N PRO A 16 5.92 -0.09 -2.03
CA PRO A 16 7.22 -0.73 -1.90
C PRO A 16 8.18 -0.27 -3.01
N SER A 17 9.47 -0.12 -2.67
CA SER A 17 10.49 0.42 -3.57
C SER A 17 10.73 -0.44 -4.82
N TRP A 18 10.35 -1.72 -4.79
CA TRP A 18 10.40 -2.61 -5.94
C TRP A 18 9.23 -2.39 -6.91
N LEU A 19 8.16 -1.71 -6.50
CA LEU A 19 6.97 -1.46 -7.32
C LEU A 19 6.94 -0.06 -7.95
N ALA A 20 7.46 0.95 -7.24
CA ALA A 20 7.52 2.34 -7.69
C ALA A 20 8.70 3.09 -7.02
N GLU A 21 9.09 4.24 -7.55
CA GLU A 21 10.03 5.17 -6.93
C GLU A 21 9.43 5.74 -5.63
N PRO A 22 10.14 5.65 -4.48
CA PRO A 22 9.68 6.22 -3.22
C PRO A 22 9.53 7.75 -3.30
N GLU A 23 8.69 8.30 -2.41
CA GLU A 23 8.59 9.75 -2.12
C GLU A 23 8.30 10.64 -3.35
N LYS A 24 7.68 10.08 -4.39
CA LYS A 24 7.39 10.78 -5.64
C LYS A 24 5.93 10.68 -6.04
N LEU A 25 5.32 11.83 -6.29
CA LEU A 25 4.00 11.91 -6.91
C LEU A 25 4.07 11.45 -8.35
N TRP A 26 3.05 10.72 -8.80
CA TRP A 26 2.97 10.12 -10.14
C TRP A 26 4.20 9.28 -10.52
N SER A 27 4.82 8.59 -9.56
CA SER A 27 5.88 7.62 -9.88
C SER A 27 5.39 6.59 -10.89
N PRO A 28 6.14 6.31 -11.97
CA PRO A 28 5.84 5.21 -12.86
C PRO A 28 5.94 3.87 -12.12
N TRP A 29 5.26 2.87 -12.65
CA TRP A 29 5.40 1.49 -12.20
C TRP A 29 6.72 0.91 -12.68
N LYS A 30 7.40 0.14 -11.82
CA LYS A 30 8.62 -0.60 -12.19
C LYS A 30 8.35 -1.95 -12.84
N LEU A 31 7.13 -2.48 -12.65
CA LEU A 31 6.66 -3.75 -13.19
C LEU A 31 5.61 -3.50 -14.28
N GLU A 32 5.44 -4.49 -15.16
CA GLU A 32 4.50 -4.43 -16.28
C GLU A 32 3.66 -5.72 -16.37
N ASN A 33 2.56 -5.67 -17.13
CA ASN A 33 1.68 -6.81 -17.44
C ASN A 33 1.26 -7.59 -16.19
N GLU A 34 1.38 -8.92 -16.22
CA GLU A 34 1.01 -9.81 -15.11
C GLU A 34 1.84 -9.52 -13.85
N GLY A 35 3.14 -9.23 -14.01
CA GLY A 35 4.00 -8.85 -12.89
C GLY A 35 3.52 -7.58 -12.18
N LEU A 36 2.95 -6.61 -12.90
CA LEU A 36 2.34 -5.44 -12.29
C LEU A 36 1.05 -5.81 -11.53
N ALA A 37 0.22 -6.70 -12.08
CA ALA A 37 -1.01 -7.13 -11.44
C ALA A 37 -0.73 -7.89 -10.13
N GLU A 38 0.26 -8.79 -10.13
CA GLU A 38 0.72 -9.52 -8.95
C GLU A 38 1.37 -8.59 -7.94
N GLY A 39 2.30 -7.74 -8.38
CA GLY A 39 2.98 -6.78 -7.53
C GLY A 39 2.02 -5.82 -6.83
N LYS A 40 0.94 -5.39 -7.48
CA LYS A 40 -0.12 -4.60 -6.84
C LYS A 40 -0.85 -5.37 -5.73
N LYS A 41 -1.14 -6.66 -5.93
CA LYS A 41 -1.77 -7.50 -4.90
C LYS A 41 -0.84 -7.72 -3.70
N ASP A 42 0.45 -7.92 -3.95
CA ASP A 42 1.43 -8.08 -2.88
C ASP A 42 1.64 -6.80 -2.08
N ALA A 43 1.77 -5.65 -2.76
CA ALA A 43 1.83 -4.35 -2.10
C ALA A 43 0.56 -4.06 -1.27
N LEU A 44 -0.62 -4.48 -1.74
CA LEU A 44 -1.86 -4.35 -0.98
C LEU A 44 -1.84 -5.19 0.31
N ARG A 45 -1.34 -6.44 0.24
CA ARG A 45 -1.20 -7.29 1.42
C ARG A 45 -0.24 -6.69 2.46
N LEU A 46 0.89 -6.14 2.01
CA LEU A 46 1.85 -5.46 2.88
C LEU A 46 1.20 -4.24 3.55
N ALA A 47 0.55 -3.37 2.78
CA ALA A 47 -0.13 -2.19 3.30
C ALA A 47 -1.25 -2.54 4.29
N LEU A 48 -2.00 -3.63 4.06
CA LEU A 48 -3.00 -4.11 5.01
C LEU A 48 -2.34 -4.61 6.30
N HIS A 49 -1.27 -5.39 6.19
CA HIS A 49 -0.53 -5.90 7.35
C HIS A 49 0.04 -4.77 8.21
N GLU A 50 0.65 -3.76 7.59
CA GLU A 50 1.18 -2.58 8.29
C GLU A 50 0.08 -1.79 9.01
N GLN A 51 -1.09 -1.60 8.39
CA GLN A 51 -2.23 -0.95 9.04
C GLN A 51 -2.74 -1.75 10.23
N GLN A 52 -2.84 -3.08 10.11
CA GLN A 52 -3.26 -3.96 11.22
C GLN A 52 -2.26 -3.94 12.38
N LEU A 53 -0.96 -3.87 12.08
CA LEU A 53 0.07 -3.70 13.10
C LEU A 53 0.01 -2.32 13.78
N ALA A 54 -0.53 -1.31 13.09
CA ALA A 54 -0.66 0.05 13.61
C ALA A 54 -1.92 0.30 14.48
N GLY A 55 -2.97 -0.54 14.43
CA GLY A 55 -4.14 -0.50 15.36
C GLY A 55 -5.52 -0.67 14.72
#